data_AF-A0AAU9H5J0-F1
#
_entry.id   AF-A0AAU9H5J0-F1
#
_cell.length_a   1.000
_cell.length_b   1.000
_cell.length_c   1.000
_cell.angle_alpha   90.00
_cell.angle_beta   90.00
_cell.angle_gamma   90.00
#
_symmetry.space_group_name_H-M   'P 1'
#
loop_
_entity.id
_entity.type
_entity.pdbx_description
1 polymer ?
#
loop_
_entity_poly.entity_id
_entity_poly.type
_entity_poly.pdbx_seq_one_letter_code
_entity_poly.pdbx_strand_id
1 'polypeptide(L)' 'MRPIKNTTELIGVKGQNIITSLVFEKDTYIEVQAKLDYPVYETTF' A
#
# COMPACT_ATOMS: atom_id res chain seq x y z
N MET A 1 12.35 11.33 -8.81
CA MET A 1 11.61 10.30 -8.06
C MET A 1 12.62 9.46 -7.33
N ARG A 2 12.61 9.46 -6.01
CA ARG A 2 13.50 8.60 -5.21
C ARG A 2 12.66 7.46 -4.63
N PRO A 3 13.00 6.19 -4.90
CA PRO A 3 12.36 5.08 -4.21
C PRO A 3 12.77 5.12 -2.74
N ILE A 4 11.79 5.03 -1.85
CA ILE A 4 12.02 4.99 -0.41
C ILE A 4 11.58 3.66 0.17
N LYS A 5 12.16 3.27 1.30
CA LYS A 5 11.79 2.04 1.98
C LYS A 5 10.31 2.14 2.38
N ASN A 6 9.52 1.20 1.88
CA ASN A 6 8.12 1.07 2.20
C ASN A 6 7.99 0.60 3.65
N THR A 7 7.55 1.48 4.54
CA THR A 7 7.07 1.09 5.87
C THR A 7 5.60 1.50 5.95
N THR A 8 4.75 0.58 6.38
CA THR A 8 3.30 0.82 6.57
C THR A 8 3.01 1.98 7.54
N GLU A 9 3.99 2.33 8.38
CA GLU A 9 3.99 3.49 9.27
C GLU A 9 4.11 4.83 8.53
N LEU A 10 4.93 4.91 7.47
CA LEU A 10 5.13 6.13 6.67
C LEU A 10 3.84 6.60 5.99
N ILE A 11 2.94 5.67 5.72
CA ILE A 11 1.74 5.90 4.91
C ILE A 11 0.47 5.94 5.78
N GLY A 12 0.57 5.62 7.07
CA GLY A 12 -0.57 5.53 7.98
C GLY A 12 -1.61 4.47 7.58
N VAL A 13 -1.34 3.67 6.54
CA VAL A 13 -2.23 2.65 6.02
C VAL A 13 -2.05 1.38 6.86
N LYS A 14 -2.67 1.37 8.04
CA LYS A 14 -2.67 0.23 8.96
C LYS A 14 -3.87 -0.69 8.75
N GLY A 15 -4.21 -0.96 7.49
CA GLY A 15 -5.21 -1.96 7.12
C GLY A 15 -4.53 -3.32 6.96
N GLN A 16 -4.98 -4.36 7.67
CA GLN A 16 -4.45 -5.73 7.55
C GLN A 16 -4.42 -6.26 6.11
N ASN A 17 -5.24 -5.69 5.24
CA ASN A 17 -5.46 -6.16 3.87
C ASN A 17 -4.87 -5.22 2.82
N ILE A 18 -3.98 -4.28 3.17
CA ILE A 18 -3.34 -3.42 2.17
C ILE A 18 -1.85 -3.73 2.11
N ILE A 19 -1.43 -4.35 1.02
CA ILE A 19 -0.02 -4.64 0.72
C ILE A 19 0.51 -3.52 -0.17
N THR A 20 1.30 -2.64 0.41
CA THR A 20 2.01 -1.60 -0.31
C THR A 20 3.19 -2.23 -1.04
N SER A 21 3.34 -1.98 -2.35
CA SER A 21 4.38 -2.58 -3.19
C SER A 21 5.51 -1.60 -3.52
N LEU A 22 5.18 -0.32 -3.77
CA LEU A 22 6.15 0.71 -4.13
C LEU A 22 5.79 2.04 -3.45
N VAL A 23 6.81 2.76 -3.02
CA VAL A 23 6.68 4.10 -2.45
C VAL A 23 7.73 5.00 -3.09
N PHE A 24 7.27 6.10 -3.70
CA PHE A 24 8.13 7.09 -4.32
C PHE A 24 7.93 8.44 -3.66
N GLU A 25 9.05 9.04 -3.28
CA GLU A 25 9.08 10.43 -2.85
C GLU A 25 9.26 11.36 -4.06
N LYS A 26 8.45 12.42 -4.07
CA LYS A 26 8.55 13.59 -4.95
C LYS A 26 8.69 14.83 -4.06
N ASP A 27 9.04 15.94 -4.68
CA ASP A 27 9.33 17.19 -3.94
C ASP A 27 8.13 17.71 -3.13
N THR A 28 6.90 17.35 -3.51
CA THR A 28 5.66 17.86 -2.89
C THR A 28 4.68 16.78 -2.44
N TYR A 29 4.89 15.51 -2.80
CA TYR A 29 3.99 14.42 -2.44
C TYR A 29 4.69 13.06 -2.42
N ILE A 30 4.02 12.07 -1.84
CA ILE A 30 4.44 10.68 -1.86
C ILE A 30 3.44 9.92 -2.75
N GLU A 31 3.96 9.15 -3.70
CA GLU A 31 3.19 8.24 -4.53
C GLU A 31 3.31 6.83 -3.98
N VAL A 32 2.19 6.16 -3.77
CA VAL A 32 2.14 4.81 -3.20
C VAL A 32 1.36 3.90 -4.12
N GLN A 33 1.99 2.81 -4.54
CA GLN A 33 1.29 1.71 -5.19
C GLN A 33 0.99 0.63 -4.17
N ALA A 34 -0.29 0.29 -4.04
CA ALA A 34 -0.76 -0.71 -3.10
C ALA A 34 -1.77 -1.65 -3.75
N LYS A 35 -1.86 -2.85 -3.21
CA LYS A 35 -2.87 -3.84 -3.55
C LYS A 35 -3.70 -4.15 -2.32
N LEU A 36 -4.98 -4.37 -2.57
CA LEU A 36 -5.92 -4.79 -1.55
C LEU A 36 -5.94 -6.33 -1.55
N ASP A 37 -5.36 -6.92 -0.51
CA ASP A 37 -5.33 -8.35 -0.27
C ASP A 37 -6.54 -8.74 0.59
N TYR A 38 -7.73 -8.64 -0.01
CA TYR A 38 -8.91 -9.25 0.61
C TYR A 38 -8.91 -10.75 0.30
N PRO A 39 -9.11 -11.61 1.31
CA PRO A 39 -9.51 -12.97 1.02
C PRO A 39 -10.81 -12.91 0.21
N VAL A 40 -10.78 -13.48 -1.00
CA VAL A 40 -12.01 -13.74 -1.74
C VAL A 40 -12.76 -14.78 -0.93
N TYR A 41 -13.69 -14.34 -0.10
CA TYR A 41 -14.70 -15.25 0.42
C TYR A 41 -15.47 -15.72 -0.81
N GLU A 42 -15.22 -16.96 -1.25
CA GLU A 42 -16.09 -17.61 -2.22
C GLU A 42 -17.46 -17.71 -1.58
N THR A 43 -18.32 -16.73 -1.84
CA THR A 43 -19.71 -16.82 -1.47
C THR A 43 -20.32 -17.89 -2.36
N THR A 44 -20.36 -19.12 -1.87
CA THR A 44 -21.16 -20.19 -2.47
C THR A 44 -22.62 -19.80 -2.28
N PHE A 45 -23.25 -19.30 -3.34
CA PHE A 45 -24.71 -19.12 -3.43
C PHE A 45 -25.33 -20.36 -4.08
#